data_AF-A0A952DUF3-F1
#
_entry.id   AF-A0A952DUF3-F1
#
_cell.length_a   1.000
_cell.length_b   1.000
_cell.length_c   1.000
_cell.angle_alpha   90.00
_cell.angle_beta   90.00
_cell.angle_gamma   90.00
#
_symmetry.space_group_name_H-M   'P 1'
#
loop_
_entity.id
_entity.type
_entity.pdbx_description
1 polymer ?
#
loop_
_entity_poly.entity_id
_entity_poly.type
_entity_poly.pdbx_seq_one_letter_code
_entity_poly.pdbx_strand_id
1 'polypeptide(L)'
;MNQTMPESEINLALTGWPGVGTSTLTLLLAHILQKQYIYIGSVFRAINNHLKETSSVGLTPEFEATIQPMIGRTMDNYVDHVLLNEKGIILESDLAAFRIGKNPKVYSIFIKANLEARKDREKADGRVGVETSIEDRDASLKREYIKLWDTNIFDEELIAKKYNLIIDNSNLSVAEEVYAILERYCSLPQNKGILNYDSLVLRAKNILRKYHKKTKAKIKEDLDKADLSYTETEIMTDIAKTFPEDIQSFPKEVQNLFLGLTDRIA
;
A
#
# COMPACT_ATOMS: atom_id res chain seq x y z
N MET A 1 -0.51 -23.65 23.17
CA MET A 1 0.05 -24.15 21.90
C MET A 1 -0.30 -23.15 20.82
N ASN A 2 0.67 -22.40 20.30
CA ASN A 2 0.46 -21.57 19.11
C ASN A 2 0.41 -22.52 17.91
N GLN A 3 -0.80 -22.92 17.50
CA GLN A 3 -0.97 -23.55 16.20
C GLN A 3 -0.65 -22.49 15.15
N THR A 4 0.46 -22.69 14.42
CA THR A 4 0.75 -21.95 13.20
C THR A 4 -0.39 -22.23 12.23
N MET A 5 -1.13 -21.18 11.86
CA MET A 5 -2.22 -21.34 10.89
C MET A 5 -1.63 -21.73 9.54
N PRO A 6 -2.33 -22.57 8.77
CA PRO A 6 -1.92 -22.85 7.40
C PRO A 6 -1.91 -21.53 6.60
N GLU A 7 -0.79 -21.25 5.95
CA GLU A 7 -0.53 -19.98 5.31
C GLU A 7 -1.06 -19.98 3.87
N SER A 8 -1.88 -18.99 3.54
CA SER A 8 -2.25 -18.77 2.14
C SER A 8 -1.07 -18.17 1.39
N GLU A 9 -0.68 -18.83 0.31
CA GLU A 9 0.34 -18.34 -0.62
C GLU A 9 -0.13 -17.16 -1.49
N ILE A 10 -1.44 -16.83 -1.48
CA ILE A 10 -1.98 -15.73 -2.26
C ILE A 10 -1.55 -14.39 -1.68
N ASN A 11 -0.95 -13.55 -2.53
CA ASN A 11 -0.60 -12.18 -2.17
C ASN A 11 -1.85 -11.28 -2.19
N LEU A 12 -1.92 -10.33 -1.28
CA LEU A 12 -2.94 -9.27 -1.32
C LEU A 12 -2.32 -8.00 -1.88
N ALA A 13 -3.00 -7.36 -2.83
CA ALA A 13 -2.64 -6.05 -3.33
C ALA A 13 -3.75 -5.07 -2.99
N LEU A 14 -3.42 -3.97 -2.33
CA LEU A 14 -4.39 -2.94 -1.95
C LEU A 14 -4.02 -1.61 -2.63
N THR A 15 -5.01 -1.08 -3.33
CA THR A 15 -5.00 0.27 -3.90
C THR A 15 -6.23 0.99 -3.40
N GLY A 16 -6.14 2.32 -3.26
CA GLY A 16 -7.35 3.09 -3.05
C GLY A 16 -7.10 4.56 -3.31
N TRP A 17 -8.20 5.30 -3.52
CA TRP A 17 -8.08 6.74 -3.70
C TRP A 17 -7.52 7.44 -2.45
N PRO A 18 -6.87 8.60 -2.61
CA PRO A 18 -6.52 9.49 -1.51
C PRO A 18 -7.61 9.58 -0.44
N GLY A 19 -7.28 9.42 0.86
CA GLY A 19 -8.25 9.65 1.95
C GLY A 19 -9.23 8.50 2.24
N VAL A 20 -9.09 7.34 1.58
CA VAL A 20 -9.96 6.17 1.84
C VAL A 20 -9.53 5.30 3.01
N GLY A 21 -8.36 5.52 3.59
CA GLY A 21 -7.86 4.73 4.72
C GLY A 21 -7.13 3.44 4.33
N THR A 22 -6.70 3.30 3.07
CA THR A 22 -5.98 2.12 2.54
C THR A 22 -4.86 1.65 3.46
N SER A 23 -3.99 2.54 3.94
CA SER A 23 -2.87 2.13 4.79
C SER A 23 -3.31 1.59 6.14
N THR A 24 -4.34 2.17 6.76
CA THR A 24 -4.88 1.63 8.02
C THR A 24 -5.45 0.23 7.78
N LEU A 25 -6.23 0.05 6.72
CA LEU A 25 -6.83 -1.24 6.40
C LEU A 25 -5.75 -2.29 6.09
N THR A 26 -4.74 -1.93 5.31
CA THR A 26 -3.65 -2.82 4.92
C THR A 26 -2.85 -3.30 6.14
N LEU A 27 -2.50 -2.39 7.05
CA LEU A 27 -1.81 -2.73 8.29
C LEU A 27 -2.64 -3.69 9.18
N LEU A 28 -3.96 -3.46 9.28
CA LEU A 28 -4.85 -4.34 10.03
C LEU A 28 -4.93 -5.73 9.41
N LEU A 29 -5.07 -5.81 8.08
CA LEU A 29 -5.10 -7.07 7.35
C LEU A 29 -3.77 -7.83 7.47
N ALA A 30 -2.63 -7.14 7.45
CA ALA A 30 -1.32 -7.74 7.68
C ALA A 30 -1.25 -8.44 9.05
N HIS A 31 -1.71 -7.77 10.12
CA HIS A 31 -1.81 -8.36 11.45
C HIS A 31 -2.77 -9.55 11.51
N ILE A 32 -3.93 -9.46 10.84
CA ILE A 32 -4.95 -10.52 10.87
C ILE A 32 -4.49 -11.75 10.09
N LEU A 33 -3.88 -11.54 8.93
CA LEU A 33 -3.48 -12.60 8.02
C LEU A 33 -2.05 -13.10 8.26
N GLN A 34 -1.27 -12.40 9.10
CA GLN A 34 0.17 -12.65 9.32
C GLN A 34 0.95 -12.65 8.03
N LYS A 35 0.75 -11.60 7.23
CA LYS A 35 1.44 -11.40 5.96
C LYS A 35 2.49 -10.33 6.10
N GLN A 36 3.61 -10.49 5.39
CA GLN A 36 4.62 -9.44 5.33
C GLN A 36 4.07 -8.24 4.57
N TYR A 37 4.14 -7.08 5.19
CA TYR A 37 3.62 -5.84 4.68
C TYR A 37 4.68 -5.06 3.90
N ILE A 38 4.35 -4.65 2.68
CA ILE A 38 5.18 -3.80 1.82
C ILE A 38 4.39 -2.54 1.48
N TYR A 39 4.96 -1.37 1.79
CA TYR A 39 4.39 -0.07 1.45
C TYR A 39 5.31 0.69 0.53
N ILE A 40 4.96 0.77 -0.76
CA ILE A 40 5.84 1.40 -1.76
C ILE A 40 5.97 2.91 -1.54
N GLY A 41 4.92 3.55 -1.01
CA GLY A 41 4.97 4.97 -0.67
C GLY A 41 6.02 5.32 0.40
N SER A 42 6.56 4.35 1.14
CA SER A 42 7.68 4.61 2.07
C SER A 42 8.97 4.99 1.34
N VAL A 43 9.23 4.42 0.16
CA VAL A 43 10.41 4.71 -0.65
C VAL A 43 10.39 6.16 -1.12
N PHE A 44 9.27 6.62 -1.67
CA PHE A 44 9.10 8.03 -2.06
C PHE A 44 9.31 8.98 -0.88
N ARG A 45 8.81 8.61 0.32
CA ARG A 45 9.01 9.41 1.54
C ARG A 45 10.47 9.42 1.99
N ALA A 46 11.15 8.29 1.93
CA ALA A 46 12.57 8.20 2.27
C ALA A 46 13.41 9.09 1.35
N ILE A 47 13.14 9.06 0.04
CA ILE A 47 13.80 9.92 -0.94
C ILE A 47 13.48 11.39 -0.66
N ASN A 48 12.21 11.75 -0.43
CA ASN A 48 11.81 13.11 -0.08
C ASN A 48 12.55 13.63 1.16
N ASN A 49 12.65 12.81 2.21
CA ASN A 49 13.32 13.18 3.45
C ASN A 49 14.83 13.32 3.29
N HIS A 50 15.43 12.61 2.33
CA HIS A 50 16.86 12.73 2.04
C HIS A 50 17.17 13.95 1.15
N LEU A 51 16.31 14.22 0.16
CA LEU A 51 16.53 15.30 -0.80
C LEU A 51 16.11 16.68 -0.27
N LYS A 52 15.20 16.74 0.71
CA LYS A 52 14.80 17.99 1.37
C LYS A 52 15.62 18.15 2.66
N GLU A 53 16.35 19.26 2.78
CA GLU A 53 16.99 19.67 4.05
C GLU A 53 15.96 20.11 5.13
N THR A 54 14.64 20.06 4.86
CA THR A 54 13.60 20.54 5.78
C THR A 54 12.44 19.57 6.00
N SER A 55 11.92 19.63 7.22
CA SER A 55 10.97 18.75 7.93
C SER A 55 9.51 18.78 7.44
N SER A 56 9.26 18.81 6.13
CA SER A 56 7.88 18.75 5.61
C SER A 56 7.26 17.37 5.88
N VAL A 57 6.14 17.32 6.62
CA VAL A 57 5.43 16.10 7.00
C VAL A 57 4.57 15.59 5.81
N GLY A 58 5.20 15.22 4.69
CA GLY A 58 4.46 14.70 3.54
C GLY A 58 5.20 14.73 2.21
N LEU A 59 4.64 14.01 1.24
CA LEU A 59 4.96 14.17 -0.18
C LEU A 59 4.14 15.35 -0.69
N THR A 60 4.79 16.35 -1.28
CA THR A 60 4.10 17.48 -1.92
C THR A 60 3.88 17.16 -3.40
N PRO A 61 2.83 17.70 -4.05
CA PRO A 61 2.60 17.48 -5.47
C PRO A 61 3.82 17.84 -6.35
N GLU A 62 4.59 18.86 -5.97
CA GLU A 62 5.79 19.30 -6.69
C GLU A 62 6.91 18.26 -6.59
N PHE A 63 7.09 17.65 -5.42
CA PHE A 63 8.05 16.57 -5.24
C PHE A 63 7.64 15.35 -6.05
N GLU A 64 6.36 14.95 -5.97
CA GLU A 64 5.83 13.82 -6.74
C GLU A 64 6.02 14.03 -8.25
N ALA A 65 5.67 15.22 -8.77
CA ALA A 65 5.85 15.55 -10.18
C ALA A 65 7.33 15.54 -10.63
N THR A 66 8.27 15.70 -9.70
CA THR A 66 9.72 15.64 -9.98
C THR A 66 10.23 14.21 -9.94
N ILE A 67 9.86 13.44 -8.90
CA ILE A 67 10.44 12.11 -8.66
C ILE A 67 9.74 11.00 -9.45
N GLN A 68 8.43 11.11 -9.68
CA GLN A 68 7.65 10.08 -10.38
C GLN A 68 8.16 9.81 -11.80
N PRO A 69 8.50 10.82 -12.63
CA PRO A 69 9.11 10.57 -13.93
C PRO A 69 10.45 9.85 -13.86
N MET A 70 11.20 9.99 -12.75
CA MET A 70 12.52 9.40 -12.59
C MET A 70 12.45 7.93 -12.16
N ILE A 71 11.63 7.62 -11.14
CA ILE A 71 11.63 6.28 -10.51
C ILE A 71 10.30 5.56 -10.60
N GLY A 72 9.20 6.25 -10.93
CA GLY A 72 7.84 5.73 -10.83
C GLY A 72 7.65 4.45 -11.62
N ARG A 73 8.22 4.37 -12.84
CA ARG A 73 8.16 3.15 -13.65
C ARG A 73 8.85 1.96 -13.00
N THR A 74 10.02 2.18 -12.42
CA THR A 74 10.77 1.15 -11.70
C THR A 74 10.01 0.70 -10.44
N MET A 75 9.39 1.62 -9.71
CA MET A 75 8.57 1.27 -8.54
C MET A 75 7.38 0.40 -8.93
N ASP A 76 6.66 0.76 -10.00
CA ASP A 76 5.53 -0.03 -10.49
C ASP A 76 5.97 -1.39 -11.04
N ASN A 77 7.14 -1.46 -11.70
CA ASN A 77 7.75 -2.73 -12.13
C ASN A 77 8.11 -3.63 -10.96
N TYR A 78 8.64 -3.05 -9.89
CA TYR A 78 8.92 -3.77 -8.66
C TYR A 78 7.67 -4.28 -7.97
N VAL A 79 6.61 -3.46 -7.89
CA VAL A 79 5.29 -3.89 -7.39
C VAL A 79 4.81 -5.14 -8.11
N ASP A 80 4.85 -5.12 -9.44
CA ASP A 80 4.39 -6.26 -10.22
C ASP A 80 5.30 -7.48 -10.03
N HIS A 81 6.61 -7.27 -9.97
CA HIS A 81 7.58 -8.33 -9.71
C HIS A 81 7.32 -9.03 -8.38
N VAL A 82 7.21 -8.27 -7.28
CA VAL A 82 6.97 -8.81 -5.94
C VAL A 82 5.65 -9.58 -5.91
N LEU A 83 4.57 -8.99 -6.44
CA LEU A 83 3.25 -9.63 -6.42
C LEU A 83 3.21 -10.96 -7.18
N LEU A 84 4.05 -11.14 -8.22
CA LEU A 84 4.06 -12.34 -9.05
C LEU A 84 5.05 -13.42 -8.61
N ASN A 85 6.11 -13.04 -7.89
CA ASN A 85 7.23 -13.92 -7.57
C ASN A 85 7.32 -14.26 -6.07
N GLU A 86 6.86 -13.39 -5.19
CA GLU A 86 6.85 -13.64 -3.75
C GLU A 86 5.56 -14.33 -3.30
N LYS A 87 5.53 -14.78 -2.03
CA LYS A 87 4.36 -15.39 -1.39
C LYS A 87 4.16 -14.79 -0.01
N GLY A 88 2.92 -14.82 0.49
CA GLY A 88 2.65 -14.37 1.86
C GLY A 88 2.74 -12.87 2.04
N ILE A 89 2.68 -12.08 0.96
CA ILE A 89 2.80 -10.62 0.99
C ILE A 89 1.42 -9.95 1.03
N ILE A 90 1.36 -8.81 1.71
CA ILE A 90 0.34 -7.80 1.51
C ILE A 90 1.00 -6.48 1.12
N LEU A 91 0.68 -5.98 -0.08
CA LEU A 91 1.34 -4.82 -0.68
C LEU A 91 0.35 -3.67 -0.87
N GLU A 92 0.76 -2.47 -0.43
CA GLU A 92 0.06 -1.21 -0.69
C GLU A 92 0.85 -0.34 -1.68
N SER A 93 0.19 0.05 -2.76
CA SER A 93 0.65 1.12 -3.65
C SER A 93 -0.53 1.73 -4.44
N ASP A 94 -0.31 2.92 -4.98
CA ASP A 94 -1.31 3.67 -5.77
C ASP A 94 -1.73 2.94 -7.06
N LEU A 95 -0.96 1.96 -7.53
CA LEU A 95 -1.25 1.12 -8.70
C LEU A 95 -1.11 -0.39 -8.43
N ALA A 96 -1.16 -0.83 -7.17
CA ALA A 96 -0.96 -2.23 -6.80
C ALA A 96 -1.85 -3.18 -7.63
N ALA A 97 -1.22 -4.12 -8.32
CA ALA A 97 -1.84 -5.10 -9.23
C ALA A 97 -2.63 -4.53 -10.42
N PHE A 98 -2.67 -3.21 -10.65
CA PHE A 98 -3.42 -2.63 -11.76
C PHE A 98 -2.94 -3.12 -13.13
N ARG A 99 -1.61 -3.15 -13.31
CA ARG A 99 -0.99 -3.53 -14.58
C ARG A 99 -1.08 -5.04 -14.82
N ILE A 100 -0.86 -5.84 -13.77
CA ILE A 100 -1.07 -7.29 -13.78
C ILE A 100 -2.53 -7.65 -14.05
N GLY A 101 -3.48 -6.89 -13.51
CA GLY A 101 -4.90 -7.22 -13.50
C GLY A 101 -5.23 -8.42 -12.61
N LYS A 102 -6.33 -9.11 -12.93
CA LYS A 102 -6.78 -10.30 -12.18
C LYS A 102 -5.83 -11.47 -12.45
N ASN A 103 -5.10 -11.90 -11.43
CA ASN A 103 -4.11 -12.97 -11.53
C ASN A 103 -4.33 -14.04 -10.45
N PRO A 104 -4.17 -15.34 -10.74
CA PRO A 104 -4.38 -16.41 -9.75
C PRO A 104 -3.48 -16.35 -8.51
N LYS A 105 -2.35 -15.65 -8.55
CA LYS A 105 -1.44 -15.48 -7.40
C LYS A 105 -1.75 -14.25 -6.53
N VAL A 106 -2.58 -13.33 -7.04
CA VAL A 106 -2.80 -12.01 -6.45
C VAL A 106 -4.29 -11.77 -6.27
N TYR A 107 -4.69 -11.47 -5.04
CA TYR A 107 -6.02 -10.96 -4.75
C TYR A 107 -5.98 -9.45 -4.63
N SER A 108 -6.39 -8.75 -5.69
CA SER A 108 -6.33 -7.29 -5.79
C SER A 108 -7.62 -6.63 -5.32
N ILE A 109 -7.47 -5.64 -4.46
CA ILE A 109 -8.56 -4.92 -3.80
C ILE A 109 -8.40 -3.43 -4.09
N PHE A 110 -9.46 -2.82 -4.61
CA PHE A 110 -9.55 -1.38 -4.77
C PHE A 110 -10.52 -0.78 -3.75
N ILE A 111 -10.10 0.26 -3.04
CA ILE A 111 -10.94 0.97 -2.08
C ILE A 111 -11.27 2.35 -2.63
N LYS A 112 -12.56 2.67 -2.66
CA LYS A 112 -13.07 3.98 -3.06
C LYS A 112 -14.03 4.53 -2.03
N ALA A 113 -14.23 5.83 -2.05
CA ALA A 113 -15.32 6.51 -1.36
C ALA A 113 -15.63 7.83 -2.04
N ASN A 114 -16.84 8.31 -1.82
CA ASN A 114 -17.22 9.65 -2.23
C ASN A 114 -16.32 10.71 -1.55
N LEU A 115 -16.21 11.87 -2.18
CA LEU A 115 -15.30 12.93 -1.76
C LEU A 115 -15.56 13.41 -0.32
N GLU A 116 -16.82 13.52 0.09
CA GLU A 116 -17.18 14.02 1.42
C GLU A 116 -16.74 13.05 2.52
N ALA A 117 -16.99 11.75 2.35
CA ALA A 117 -16.52 10.74 3.30
C ALA A 117 -14.98 10.74 3.43
N ARG A 118 -14.26 10.95 2.32
CA ARG A 118 -12.80 11.07 2.33
C ARG A 118 -12.33 12.32 3.09
N LYS A 119 -12.95 13.47 2.84
CA LYS A 119 -12.65 14.73 3.56
C LYS A 119 -12.91 14.59 5.05
N ASP A 120 -14.02 13.98 5.43
CA ASP A 120 -14.39 13.81 6.84
C ASP A 120 -13.42 12.89 7.58
N ARG A 121 -12.92 11.83 6.92
CA ARG A 121 -11.84 11.01 7.49
C ARG A 121 -10.55 11.79 7.68
N GLU A 122 -10.13 12.62 6.72
CA GLU A 122 -8.91 13.41 6.87
C GLU A 122 -9.03 14.44 7.99
N LYS A 123 -10.20 15.07 8.16
CA LYS A 123 -10.49 15.93 9.32
C LYS A 123 -10.37 15.16 10.63
N ALA A 124 -10.96 13.97 10.71
CA ALA A 124 -10.96 13.13 11.91
C ALA A 124 -9.56 12.59 12.26
N ASP A 125 -8.72 12.30 11.27
CA ASP A 125 -7.31 11.89 11.44
C ASP A 125 -6.41 13.02 11.98
N GLY A 126 -6.95 14.23 12.21
CA GLY A 126 -6.18 15.38 12.67
C GLY A 126 -5.26 15.96 11.58
N ARG A 127 -5.47 15.56 10.32
CA ARG A 127 -4.77 16.12 9.15
C ARG A 127 -5.39 17.46 8.71
N VAL A 128 -5.96 18.19 9.64
CA VAL A 128 -6.44 19.56 9.40
C VAL A 128 -5.21 20.42 9.12
N GLY A 129 -4.99 20.77 7.86
CA GLY A 129 -3.79 21.50 7.41
C GLY A 129 -2.81 20.71 6.52
N VAL A 130 -3.24 19.61 5.87
CA VAL A 130 -2.51 19.17 4.65
C VAL A 130 -2.57 20.35 3.67
N GLU A 131 -1.42 20.86 3.24
CA GLU A 131 -1.34 22.03 2.36
C GLU A 131 -2.10 21.84 1.04
N THR A 132 -2.36 20.58 0.66
CA THR A 132 -3.01 20.19 -0.59
C THR A 132 -4.36 19.52 -0.34
N SER A 133 -5.40 19.96 -1.07
CA SER A 133 -6.74 19.36 -0.98
C SER A 133 -6.78 17.92 -1.55
N ILE A 134 -7.82 17.15 -1.20
CA ILE A 134 -8.02 15.80 -1.78
C ILE A 134 -8.22 15.91 -3.29
N GLU A 135 -8.93 16.93 -3.74
CA GLU A 135 -9.18 17.19 -5.15
C GLU A 135 -7.88 17.47 -5.93
N ASP A 136 -6.97 18.26 -5.37
CA ASP A 136 -5.67 18.54 -5.99
C ASP A 136 -4.80 17.27 -6.05
N ARG A 137 -4.86 16.43 -5.02
CA ARG A 137 -4.19 15.12 -5.01
C ARG A 137 -4.77 14.18 -6.07
N ASP A 138 -6.10 14.11 -6.18
CA ASP A 138 -6.77 13.31 -7.21
C ASP A 138 -6.36 13.78 -8.61
N ALA A 139 -6.36 15.11 -8.84
CA ALA A 139 -5.94 15.70 -10.11
C ALA A 139 -4.47 15.43 -10.42
N SER A 140 -3.59 15.53 -9.40
CA SER A 140 -2.16 15.22 -9.53
C SER A 140 -1.94 13.76 -9.92
N LEU A 141 -2.48 12.82 -9.14
CA LEU A 141 -2.34 11.38 -9.41
C LEU A 141 -2.90 11.01 -10.79
N LYS A 142 -4.05 11.57 -11.16
CA LYS A 142 -4.63 11.36 -12.49
C LYS A 142 -3.66 11.80 -13.59
N ARG A 143 -3.08 13.01 -13.49
CA ARG A 143 -2.12 13.50 -14.48
C ARG A 143 -0.89 12.62 -14.55
N GLU A 144 -0.33 12.24 -13.40
CA GLU A 144 0.89 11.44 -13.35
C GLU A 144 0.68 10.05 -13.96
N TYR A 145 -0.41 9.36 -13.65
CA TYR A 145 -0.65 8.04 -14.22
C TYR A 145 -1.09 8.04 -15.69
N ILE A 146 -1.68 9.13 -16.18
CA ILE A 146 -1.84 9.34 -17.62
C ILE A 146 -0.46 9.48 -18.28
N LYS A 147 0.46 10.27 -17.72
CA LYS A 147 1.81 10.41 -18.30
C LYS A 147 2.62 9.12 -18.24
N LEU A 148 2.59 8.43 -17.10
CA LEU A 148 3.41 7.24 -16.88
C LEU A 148 2.90 6.05 -17.69
N TRP A 149 1.57 5.83 -17.74
CA TRP A 149 0.98 4.59 -18.26
C TRP A 149 -0.20 4.79 -19.19
N ASP A 150 -0.47 6.01 -19.65
CA ASP A 150 -1.66 6.33 -20.46
C ASP A 150 -2.96 5.81 -19.81
N THR A 151 -3.04 5.97 -18.49
CA THR A 151 -4.07 5.33 -17.68
C THR A 151 -4.73 6.34 -16.75
N ASN A 152 -6.07 6.39 -16.78
CA ASN A 152 -6.86 7.10 -15.80
C ASN A 152 -7.22 6.18 -14.61
N ILE A 153 -6.54 6.33 -13.48
CA ILE A 153 -6.77 5.52 -12.26
C ILE A 153 -8.06 5.87 -11.51
N PHE A 154 -8.87 6.78 -12.04
CA PHE A 154 -10.19 7.14 -11.55
C PHE A 154 -11.31 6.67 -12.50
N ASP A 155 -10.98 5.94 -13.56
CA ASP A 155 -11.95 5.29 -14.43
C ASP A 155 -12.54 4.05 -13.73
N GLU A 156 -13.79 4.14 -13.28
CA GLU A 156 -14.45 3.07 -12.53
C GLU A 156 -14.63 1.78 -13.33
N GLU A 157 -14.87 1.87 -14.65
CA GLU A 157 -15.01 0.69 -15.50
C GLU A 157 -13.67 -0.04 -15.62
N LEU A 158 -12.60 0.73 -15.81
CA LEU A 158 -11.24 0.19 -15.86
C LEU A 158 -10.85 -0.44 -14.52
N ILE A 159 -11.15 0.22 -13.39
CA ILE A 159 -10.92 -0.34 -12.05
C ILE A 159 -11.67 -1.68 -11.90
N ALA A 160 -12.97 -1.75 -12.26
CA ALA A 160 -13.76 -2.99 -12.16
C ALA A 160 -13.22 -4.13 -13.02
N LYS A 161 -12.62 -3.80 -14.16
CA LYS A 161 -11.95 -4.76 -15.02
C LYS A 161 -10.65 -5.30 -14.39
N LYS A 162 -9.88 -4.45 -13.72
CA LYS A 162 -8.54 -4.76 -13.21
C LYS A 162 -8.52 -5.43 -11.83
N TYR A 163 -9.43 -5.09 -10.93
CA TYR A 163 -9.40 -5.55 -9.54
C TYR A 163 -10.36 -6.70 -9.26
N ASN A 164 -9.97 -7.61 -8.35
CA ASN A 164 -10.83 -8.72 -7.92
C ASN A 164 -12.00 -8.25 -7.05
N LEU A 165 -11.76 -7.25 -6.20
CA LEU A 165 -12.75 -6.68 -5.30
C LEU A 165 -12.67 -5.15 -5.33
N ILE A 166 -13.83 -4.50 -5.42
CA ILE A 166 -13.98 -3.06 -5.19
C ILE A 166 -14.82 -2.88 -3.93
N ILE A 167 -14.34 -2.05 -3.00
CA ILE A 167 -15.05 -1.66 -1.80
C ILE A 167 -15.33 -0.17 -1.88
N ASP A 168 -16.61 0.20 -1.88
CA ASP A 168 -17.01 1.57 -1.57
C ASP A 168 -17.18 1.69 -0.05
N ASN A 169 -16.25 2.36 0.60
CA ASN A 169 -16.25 2.53 2.05
C ASN A 169 -16.82 3.87 2.52
N SER A 170 -17.63 4.54 1.69
CA SER A 170 -18.24 5.83 2.06
C SER A 170 -19.05 5.76 3.35
N ASN A 171 -19.72 4.62 3.59
CA ASN A 171 -20.61 4.41 4.73
C ASN A 171 -20.22 3.17 5.57
N LEU A 172 -19.02 2.63 5.36
CA LEU A 172 -18.55 1.45 6.09
C LEU A 172 -17.66 1.86 7.24
N SER A 173 -17.78 1.13 8.34
CA SER A 173 -16.76 1.10 9.37
C SER A 173 -15.58 0.24 8.92
N VAL A 174 -14.41 0.49 9.49
CA VAL A 174 -13.21 -0.32 9.26
C VAL A 174 -13.44 -1.81 9.57
N ALA A 175 -14.29 -2.13 10.55
CA ALA A 175 -14.62 -3.51 10.88
C ALA A 175 -15.41 -4.19 9.75
N GLU A 176 -16.39 -3.50 9.17
CA GLU A 176 -17.18 -4.01 8.04
C GLU A 176 -16.30 -4.19 6.80
N GLU A 177 -15.40 -3.24 6.51
CA GLU A 177 -14.42 -3.37 5.44
C GLU A 177 -13.54 -4.63 5.61
N VAL A 178 -12.98 -4.82 6.81
CA VAL A 178 -12.16 -5.99 7.13
C VAL A 178 -12.96 -7.27 6.93
N TYR A 179 -14.18 -7.38 7.46
CA TYR A 179 -14.98 -8.60 7.35
C TYR A 179 -15.35 -8.90 5.90
N ALA A 180 -15.74 -7.89 5.12
CA ALA A 180 -16.04 -8.06 3.70
C ALA A 180 -14.83 -8.58 2.91
N ILE A 181 -13.62 -8.07 3.21
CA ILE A 181 -12.39 -8.57 2.59
C ILE A 181 -12.11 -10.01 2.99
N LEU A 182 -12.19 -10.32 4.29
CA LEU A 182 -11.88 -11.65 4.82
C LEU A 182 -12.85 -12.72 4.28
N GLU A 183 -14.14 -12.40 4.17
CA GLU A 183 -15.15 -13.29 3.61
C GLU A 183 -14.76 -13.69 2.18
N ARG A 184 -14.50 -12.68 1.33
CA ARG A 184 -14.14 -12.92 -0.07
C ARG A 184 -12.79 -13.61 -0.20
N TYR A 185 -11.80 -13.21 0.60
CA TYR A 185 -10.48 -13.82 0.59
C TYR A 185 -10.52 -15.31 1.01
N CYS A 186 -11.30 -15.67 2.04
CA CYS A 186 -11.52 -17.07 2.43
C CYS A 186 -12.25 -17.88 1.36
N SER A 187 -13.14 -17.24 0.59
CA SER A 187 -13.91 -17.91 -0.47
C SER A 187 -13.10 -18.25 -1.72
N LEU A 188 -11.86 -17.74 -1.83
CA LEU A 188 -10.99 -18.04 -2.97
C LEU A 188 -10.74 -19.55 -3.09
N PRO A 189 -10.79 -20.13 -4.31
CA PRO A 189 -10.52 -21.55 -4.52
C PRO A 189 -9.19 -22.01 -3.91
N GLN A 190 -8.17 -21.16 -3.98
CA GLN A 190 -6.81 -21.41 -3.46
C GLN A 190 -6.76 -21.44 -1.93
N ASN A 191 -7.76 -20.88 -1.25
CA ASN A 191 -7.84 -20.82 0.21
C ASN A 191 -8.83 -21.84 0.80
N LYS A 192 -9.55 -22.58 -0.06
CA LYS A 192 -10.55 -23.54 0.36
C LYS A 192 -9.92 -24.67 1.18
N GLY A 193 -10.39 -24.85 2.43
CA GLY A 193 -9.85 -25.85 3.36
C GLY A 193 -8.55 -25.45 4.04
N ILE A 194 -7.95 -24.31 3.66
CA ILE A 194 -6.78 -23.71 4.29
C ILE A 194 -7.25 -22.69 5.33
N LEU A 195 -8.04 -21.71 4.89
CA LEU A 195 -8.52 -20.64 5.77
C LEU A 195 -9.91 -20.96 6.32
N ASN A 196 -10.12 -20.61 7.58
CA ASN A 196 -11.42 -20.67 8.24
C ASN A 196 -11.91 -19.24 8.54
N TYR A 197 -13.04 -18.86 7.94
CA TYR A 197 -13.59 -17.52 8.06
C TYR A 197 -13.91 -17.14 9.51
N ASP A 198 -14.57 -18.01 10.28
CA ASP A 198 -14.95 -17.72 11.67
C ASP A 198 -13.72 -17.49 12.56
N SER A 199 -12.66 -18.28 12.37
CA SER A 199 -11.37 -18.10 13.05
C SER A 199 -10.74 -16.74 12.71
N LEU A 200 -10.72 -16.37 11.43
CA LEU A 200 -10.20 -15.06 10.99
C LEU A 200 -11.04 -13.90 11.51
N VAL A 201 -12.38 -14.03 11.56
CA VAL A 201 -13.27 -13.01 12.14
C VAL A 201 -13.01 -12.85 13.63
N LEU A 202 -12.83 -13.95 14.38
CA LEU A 202 -12.49 -13.87 15.80
C LEU A 202 -11.15 -13.15 16.01
N ARG A 203 -10.15 -13.46 15.18
CA ARG A 203 -8.86 -12.77 15.20
C ARG A 203 -9.01 -11.29 14.84
N ALA A 204 -9.77 -10.98 13.78
CA ALA A 204 -10.04 -9.61 13.35
C ALA A 204 -10.68 -8.79 14.47
N LYS A 205 -11.67 -9.34 15.18
CA LYS A 205 -12.27 -8.71 16.37
C LYS A 205 -11.21 -8.37 17.43
N ASN A 206 -10.29 -9.29 17.70
CA ASN A 206 -9.21 -9.05 18.67
C ASN A 206 -8.23 -7.95 18.21
N ILE A 207 -7.82 -7.97 16.94
CA ILE A 207 -6.93 -6.95 16.36
C ILE A 207 -7.60 -5.58 16.32
N LEU A 208 -8.84 -5.49 15.84
CA LEU A 208 -9.63 -4.26 15.80
C LEU A 208 -9.82 -3.68 17.21
N ARG A 209 -10.10 -4.51 18.21
CA ARG A 209 -10.19 -4.08 19.61
C ARG A 209 -8.84 -3.59 20.15
N LYS A 210 -7.74 -4.30 19.85
CA LYS A 210 -6.37 -3.92 20.28
C LYS A 210 -5.97 -2.55 19.73
N TYR A 211 -6.29 -2.27 18.47
CA TYR A 211 -5.90 -1.05 17.78
C TYR A 211 -6.98 0.03 17.75
N HIS A 212 -8.08 -0.18 18.46
CA HIS A 212 -9.11 0.85 18.63
C HIS A 212 -8.47 2.11 19.23
N LYS A 213 -8.63 3.25 18.55
CA LYS A 213 -8.03 4.57 18.89
C LYS A 213 -6.49 4.60 18.88
N LYS A 214 -5.81 3.60 18.30
CA LYS A 214 -4.35 3.65 18.08
C LYS A 214 -4.04 4.32 16.74
N THR A 215 -2.90 4.98 16.68
CA THR A 215 -2.42 5.61 15.44
C THR A 215 -1.84 4.57 14.49
N LYS A 216 -1.82 4.88 13.18
CA LYS A 216 -1.17 4.03 12.16
C LYS A 216 0.29 3.69 12.52
N ALA A 217 1.03 4.66 13.05
CA ALA A 217 2.41 4.46 13.49
C ALA A 217 2.51 3.36 14.56
N LYS A 218 1.56 3.30 15.50
CA LYS A 218 1.56 2.26 16.53
C LYS A 218 1.20 0.87 15.98
N ILE A 219 0.30 0.80 15.00
CA ILE A 219 -0.03 -0.47 14.32
C ILE A 219 1.20 -0.99 13.56
N LYS A 220 1.90 -0.09 12.86
CA LYS A 220 3.13 -0.41 12.13
C LYS A 220 4.25 -0.86 13.07
N GLU A 221 4.51 -0.13 14.15
CA GLU A 221 5.54 -0.50 15.15
C GLU A 221 5.33 -1.94 15.67
N ASP A 222 4.07 -2.35 15.89
CA ASP A 222 3.76 -3.70 16.32
C ASP A 222 3.94 -4.75 15.19
N LEU A 223 3.78 -4.39 13.90
CA LEU A 223 4.16 -5.28 12.78
C LEU A 223 5.68 -5.42 12.69
N ASP A 224 6.41 -4.31 12.83
CA ASP A 224 7.88 -4.28 12.78
C ASP A 224 8.45 -5.19 13.87
N LYS A 225 7.90 -5.12 15.10
CA LYS A 225 8.28 -6.03 16.21
C LYS A 225 7.94 -7.49 15.96
N ALA A 226 6.97 -7.76 15.09
CA ALA A 226 6.58 -9.11 14.71
C ALA A 226 7.31 -9.61 13.46
N ASP A 227 8.24 -8.81 12.90
CA ASP A 227 8.95 -9.12 11.65
C ASP A 227 8.01 -9.31 10.45
N LEU A 228 6.90 -8.54 10.44
CA LEU A 228 5.84 -8.61 9.43
C LEU A 228 5.77 -7.35 8.55
N SER A 229 6.83 -6.54 8.50
CA SER A 229 6.88 -5.35 7.65
C SER A 229 8.28 -5.19 7.08
N TYR A 230 8.35 -4.87 5.79
CA TYR A 230 9.57 -4.38 5.18
C TYR A 230 9.82 -2.94 5.60
N THR A 231 11.09 -2.62 5.81
CA THR A 231 11.60 -1.25 5.91
C THR A 231 11.82 -0.66 4.53
N GLU A 232 11.84 0.66 4.43
CA GLU A 232 12.19 1.38 3.20
C GLU A 232 13.57 0.97 2.67
N THR A 233 14.55 0.72 3.54
CA THR A 233 15.90 0.30 3.17
C THR A 233 15.92 -1.09 2.56
N GLU A 234 15.15 -2.03 3.12
CA GLU A 234 15.02 -3.38 2.55
C GLU A 234 14.37 -3.33 1.17
N ILE A 235 13.30 -2.54 1.02
CA ILE A 235 12.62 -2.36 -0.28
C ILE A 235 13.59 -1.76 -1.31
N MET A 236 14.30 -0.68 -0.96
CA MET A 236 15.26 -0.04 -1.87
C MET A 236 16.41 -0.98 -2.25
N THR A 237 16.93 -1.74 -1.28
CA THR A 237 17.99 -2.73 -1.53
C THR A 237 17.51 -3.83 -2.48
N ASP A 238 16.27 -4.29 -2.32
CA ASP A 238 15.71 -5.32 -3.18
C ASP A 238 15.44 -4.82 -4.59
N ILE A 239 14.95 -3.58 -4.74
CA ILE A 239 14.82 -2.91 -6.04
C ILE A 239 16.19 -2.82 -6.73
N ALA A 240 17.25 -2.45 -6.01
CA ALA A 240 18.59 -2.32 -6.59
C ALA A 240 19.16 -3.64 -7.09
N LYS A 241 18.82 -4.75 -6.43
CA LYS A 241 19.21 -6.10 -6.87
C LYS A 241 18.40 -6.55 -8.08
N THR A 242 17.10 -6.26 -8.10
CA THR A 242 16.17 -6.74 -9.12
C THR A 242 16.23 -5.91 -10.41
N PHE A 243 16.43 -4.60 -10.30
CA PHE A 243 16.46 -3.65 -11.43
C PHE A 243 17.76 -2.81 -11.45
N PRO A 244 18.95 -3.43 -11.52
CA PRO A 244 20.22 -2.69 -11.41
C PRO A 244 20.43 -1.69 -12.55
N GLU A 245 19.93 -1.98 -13.75
CA GLU A 245 20.02 -1.09 -14.91
C GLU A 245 19.18 0.18 -14.71
N ASP A 246 17.95 0.05 -14.18
CA ASP A 246 17.10 1.18 -13.83
C ASP A 246 17.81 2.07 -12.79
N ILE A 247 18.38 1.47 -11.72
CA ILE A 247 19.11 2.21 -10.69
C ILE A 247 20.30 2.99 -11.26
N GLN A 248 21.01 2.46 -12.25
CA GLN A 248 22.12 3.17 -12.90
C GLN A 248 21.66 4.38 -13.71
N SER A 249 20.40 4.42 -14.13
CA SER A 249 19.81 5.54 -14.87
C SER A 249 19.33 6.68 -13.96
N PHE A 250 19.20 6.43 -12.65
CA PHE A 250 18.74 7.43 -11.70
C PHE A 250 19.80 8.53 -11.46
N PRO A 251 19.38 9.74 -11.05
CA PRO A 251 20.31 10.76 -10.54
C PRO A 251 21.18 10.20 -9.41
N LYS A 252 22.44 10.67 -9.32
CA LYS A 252 23.46 10.09 -8.43
C LYS A 252 23.03 10.08 -6.97
N GLU A 253 22.35 11.15 -6.54
CA GLU A 253 21.84 11.33 -5.19
C GLU A 253 20.76 10.29 -4.86
N VAL A 254 19.88 9.99 -5.82
CA VAL A 254 18.85 8.96 -5.68
C VAL A 254 19.49 7.57 -5.74
N GLN A 255 20.42 7.35 -6.68
CA GLN A 255 21.16 6.10 -6.81
C GLN A 255 21.83 5.70 -5.48
N ASN A 256 22.49 6.63 -4.82
CA ASN A 256 23.17 6.38 -3.55
C ASN A 256 22.23 5.87 -2.44
N LEU A 257 20.98 6.32 -2.44
CA LEU A 257 19.97 5.82 -1.49
C LEU A 257 19.65 4.35 -1.72
N PHE A 258 19.44 3.96 -2.98
CA PHE A 258 19.15 2.58 -3.36
C PHE A 258 20.34 1.63 -3.11
N LEU A 259 21.56 2.15 -3.19
CA LEU A 259 22.80 1.40 -2.95
C LEU A 259 23.24 1.42 -1.48
N GLY A 260 22.53 2.13 -0.59
CA GLY A 260 22.91 2.26 0.82
C GLY A 260 24.24 3.02 1.02
N LEU A 261 24.61 3.87 0.06
CA LEU A 261 25.87 4.64 0.06
C LEU A 261 25.73 6.03 0.69
N THR A 262 24.54 6.39 1.16
CA THR A 262 24.33 7.65 1.87
C THR A 262 24.82 7.52 3.31
N ASP A 263 25.84 8.28 3.67
CA ASP A 263 26.19 8.49 5.06
C ASP A 263 24.95 9.03 5.79
N ARG A 264 24.59 8.41 6.92
CA ARG A 264 23.61 9.01 7.83
C ARG A 264 24.23 10.33 8.28
N ILE A 265 23.81 11.45 7.71
CA ILE A 265 24.07 12.76 8.31
C ILE A 265 23.38 12.70 9.67
N ALA A 266 24.20 12.53 10.70
CA ALA A 266 23.81 12.38 12.09
C ALA A 266 23.22 13.68 12.64
#